data_AF-A0A7K4EMR5-F1
#
_entry.id   AF-A0A7K4EMR5-F1
#
_cell.length_a   1.000
_cell.length_b   1.000
_cell.length_c   1.000
_cell.angle_alpha   90.00
_cell.angle_beta   90.00
_cell.angle_gamma   90.00
#
_symmetry.space_group_name_H-M   'P 1'
#
loop_
_entity.id
_entity.type
_entity.pdbx_description
1 polymer ?
#
loop_
_entity_poly.entity_id
_entity_poly.type
_entity_poly.pdbx_seq_one_letter_code
_entity_poly.pdbx_strand_id
1 'polypeptide(L)'
;MGRVWRLLRGVLSTLISVLGFIGIIATIKTQSDTISTQLSGIAQEKEIRDDEVYSKQSLECLNEALDKLKSPLDGKLYRSRLAWLESARLIVTAQDLAGRIKSDSMQHTYKAAEKVIRSKFSTMLNPDNSPETMQPSYFYHMDWDRWITGQRQEPIHETSAYVIYKFASWQSDTVDELDSVEKVDFKNISERYFGARHFLENGKDQK
;
A
#
# COMPACT_ATOMS: atom_id res chain seq x y z
N MET A 1 42.73 -73.69 13.72
CA MET A 1 42.52 -72.29 14.17
C MET A 1 42.11 -71.28 13.08
N GLY A 2 42.07 -71.62 11.78
CA GLY A 2 41.78 -70.63 10.72
C GLY A 2 40.29 -70.30 10.41
N ARG A 3 39.33 -71.06 10.96
CA ARG A 3 37.88 -70.85 10.69
C ARG A 3 37.22 -69.81 11.61
N VAL A 4 37.63 -69.74 12.87
CA VAL A 4 37.09 -68.79 13.87
C VAL A 4 37.49 -67.34 13.52
N TRP A 5 38.72 -67.15 13.02
CA TRP A 5 39.22 -65.82 12.60
C TRP A 5 38.47 -65.26 11.38
N ARG A 6 37.97 -66.12 10.48
CA ARG A 6 37.15 -65.71 9.33
C ARG A 6 35.75 -65.25 9.74
N LEU A 7 35.14 -65.90 10.72
CA LEU A 7 33.82 -65.53 11.24
C LEU A 7 33.86 -64.21 12.02
N LEU A 8 34.86 -64.03 12.89
CA LEU A 8 35.08 -62.77 13.61
C LEU A 8 35.30 -61.58 12.66
N ARG A 9 36.06 -61.77 11.58
CA ARG A 9 36.32 -60.74 10.59
C ARG A 9 35.07 -60.37 9.77
N GLY A 10 34.20 -61.35 9.48
CA GLY A 10 32.93 -61.13 8.79
C GLY A 10 31.90 -60.39 9.63
N VAL A 11 31.75 -60.76 10.90
CA VAL A 11 30.80 -60.11 11.84
C VAL A 11 31.21 -58.68 12.18
N LEU A 12 32.53 -58.43 12.35
CA LEU A 12 33.03 -57.08 12.60
C LEU A 12 32.83 -56.15 11.39
N SER A 13 33.02 -56.69 10.17
CA SER A 13 32.75 -55.96 8.91
C SER A 13 31.28 -55.58 8.75
N THR A 14 30.35 -56.44 9.17
CA THR A 14 28.91 -56.15 9.11
C THR A 14 28.52 -55.05 10.08
N LEU A 15 29.04 -55.08 11.31
CA LEU A 15 28.79 -54.03 12.31
C LEU A 15 29.34 -52.66 11.89
N ILE A 16 30.54 -52.62 11.32
CA ILE A 16 31.15 -51.39 10.79
C ILE A 16 30.32 -50.84 9.62
N SER A 17 29.82 -51.71 8.74
CA SER A 17 28.98 -51.31 7.61
C SER A 17 27.63 -50.74 8.05
N VAL A 18 26.98 -51.32 9.06
CA VAL A 18 25.72 -50.82 9.63
C VAL A 18 25.90 -49.44 10.26
N LEU A 19 26.97 -49.25 11.05
CA LEU A 19 27.28 -47.96 11.66
C LEU A 19 27.60 -46.89 10.61
N GLY A 20 28.35 -47.24 9.57
CA GLY A 20 28.63 -46.34 8.44
C GLY A 20 27.35 -45.92 7.71
N PHE A 21 26.44 -46.87 7.49
CA PHE A 21 25.16 -46.59 6.83
C PHE A 21 24.26 -45.66 7.68
N ILE A 22 24.20 -45.87 8.99
CA ILE A 22 23.47 -44.98 9.92
C ILE A 22 24.07 -43.57 9.89
N GLY A 23 25.40 -43.44 9.89
CA GLY A 23 26.09 -42.16 9.78
C GLY A 23 25.77 -41.41 8.48
N ILE A 24 25.68 -42.13 7.36
CA ILE A 24 25.28 -41.56 6.06
C ILE A 24 23.83 -41.07 6.11
N ILE A 25 22.88 -41.88 6.62
CA ILE A 25 21.46 -41.47 6.74
C ILE A 25 21.32 -40.22 7.63
N ALA A 26 22.00 -40.19 8.78
CA ALA A 26 21.97 -39.04 9.67
C ALA A 26 22.50 -37.78 8.95
N THR A 27 23.59 -37.90 8.21
CA THR A 27 24.17 -36.78 7.45
C THR A 27 23.23 -36.29 6.34
N ILE A 28 22.59 -37.20 5.59
CA ILE A 28 21.58 -36.86 4.57
C ILE A 28 20.41 -36.11 5.19
N LYS A 29 19.92 -36.56 6.35
CA LYS A 29 18.82 -35.89 7.06
C LYS A 29 19.20 -34.47 7.48
N THR A 30 20.37 -34.29 8.09
CA THR A 30 20.85 -32.96 8.52
C THR A 30 21.06 -32.02 7.32
N GLN A 31 21.57 -32.53 6.20
CA GLN A 31 21.69 -31.76 4.96
C GLN A 31 20.32 -31.38 4.39
N SER A 32 19.37 -32.31 4.38
CA SER A 32 17.99 -32.05 3.95
C SER A 32 17.34 -30.96 4.80
N ASP A 33 17.46 -31.03 6.12
CA ASP A 33 16.89 -30.04 7.04
C ASP A 33 17.55 -28.67 6.82
N THR A 34 18.87 -28.61 6.62
CA THR A 34 19.59 -27.36 6.35
C THR A 34 19.18 -26.74 5.00
N ILE A 35 19.00 -27.55 3.96
CA ILE A 35 18.53 -27.07 2.65
C ILE A 35 17.11 -26.52 2.77
N SER A 36 16.24 -27.20 3.53
CA SER A 36 14.86 -26.75 3.72
C SER A 36 14.78 -25.39 4.44
N THR A 37 15.62 -25.16 5.45
CA THR A 37 15.66 -23.89 6.19
C THR A 37 16.26 -22.76 5.34
N GLN A 38 17.28 -23.05 4.55
CA GLN A 38 17.83 -22.09 3.58
C GLN A 38 16.80 -21.72 2.52
N LEU A 39 16.07 -22.70 1.97
CA LEU A 39 15.02 -22.45 0.98
C LEU A 39 13.88 -21.61 1.57
N SER A 40 13.44 -21.90 2.80
CA SER A 40 12.43 -21.06 3.47
C SER A 40 12.94 -19.65 3.73
N GLY A 41 14.22 -19.48 4.10
CA GLY A 41 14.83 -18.17 4.28
C GLY A 41 14.88 -17.36 2.99
N ILE A 42 15.27 -17.98 1.88
CA ILE A 42 15.27 -17.36 0.54
C ILE A 42 13.85 -16.98 0.11
N ALA A 43 12.88 -17.85 0.34
CA ALA A 43 11.48 -17.58 0.00
C ALA A 43 10.94 -16.38 0.80
N GLN A 44 11.24 -16.32 2.10
CA GLN A 44 10.83 -15.22 2.96
C GLN A 44 11.53 -13.90 2.58
N GLU A 45 12.83 -13.92 2.28
CA GLU A 45 13.55 -12.73 1.84
C GLU A 45 13.00 -12.22 0.49
N LYS A 46 12.68 -13.14 -0.43
CA LYS A 46 12.03 -12.79 -1.69
C LYS A 46 10.68 -12.14 -1.45
N GLU A 47 9.86 -12.69 -0.55
CA GLU A 47 8.55 -12.14 -0.23
C GLU A 47 8.65 -10.72 0.35
N ILE A 48 9.55 -10.48 1.30
CA ILE A 48 9.79 -9.14 1.86
C ILE A 48 10.20 -8.15 0.76
N ARG A 49 11.06 -8.59 -0.15
CA ARG A 49 11.52 -7.76 -1.27
C ARG A 49 10.40 -7.48 -2.27
N ASP A 50 9.61 -8.48 -2.62
CA ASP A 50 8.46 -8.33 -3.53
C ASP A 50 7.43 -7.35 -2.91
N ASP A 51 7.15 -7.48 -1.61
CA ASP A 51 6.27 -6.58 -0.86
C ASP A 51 6.78 -5.13 -0.86
N GLU A 52 8.09 -4.92 -0.65
CA GLU A 52 8.71 -3.59 -0.72
C GLU A 52 8.57 -2.97 -2.12
N VAL A 53 8.81 -3.76 -3.17
CA VAL A 53 8.65 -3.32 -4.56
C VAL A 53 7.20 -2.94 -4.87
N TYR A 54 6.24 -3.78 -4.48
CA TYR A 54 4.82 -3.49 -4.70
C TYR A 54 4.37 -2.24 -3.95
N SER A 55 4.77 -2.10 -2.69
CA SER A 55 4.47 -0.91 -1.87
C SER A 55 5.02 0.35 -2.53
N LYS A 56 6.31 0.34 -2.91
CA LYS A 56 6.97 1.48 -3.55
C LYS A 56 6.32 1.86 -4.88
N GLN A 57 6.13 0.90 -5.78
CA GLN A 57 5.53 1.15 -7.10
C GLN A 57 4.09 1.66 -6.99
N SER A 58 3.32 1.12 -6.04
CA SER A 58 1.96 1.58 -5.79
C SER A 58 1.95 3.05 -5.35
N LEU A 59 2.79 3.43 -4.38
CA LEU A 59 2.89 4.81 -3.91
C LEU A 59 3.42 5.76 -5.00
N GLU A 60 4.35 5.31 -5.86
CA GLU A 60 4.81 6.07 -7.02
C GLU A 60 3.67 6.34 -8.00
N CYS A 61 2.87 5.32 -8.34
CA CYS A 61 1.68 5.48 -9.17
C CYS A 61 0.69 6.48 -8.57
N LEU A 62 0.45 6.46 -7.25
CA LEU A 62 -0.46 7.42 -6.60
C LEU A 62 0.07 8.86 -6.63
N ASN A 63 1.38 9.05 -6.42
CA ASN A 63 1.97 10.38 -6.53
C ASN A 63 1.93 10.90 -7.97
N GLU A 64 2.25 10.05 -8.95
CA GLU A 64 2.13 10.42 -10.36
C GLU A 64 0.67 10.73 -10.73
N ALA A 65 -0.29 9.93 -10.24
CA ALA A 65 -1.71 10.20 -10.44
C ALA A 65 -2.13 11.57 -9.91
N LEU A 66 -1.62 11.97 -8.75
CA LEU A 66 -1.85 13.29 -8.16
C LEU A 66 -1.24 14.39 -9.03
N ASP A 67 -0.03 14.18 -9.52
CA ASP A 67 0.68 15.16 -10.35
C ASP A 67 0.04 15.32 -11.73
N LYS A 68 -0.53 14.27 -12.31
CA LYS A 68 -1.33 14.36 -13.54
C LYS A 68 -2.53 15.29 -13.40
N LEU A 69 -3.13 15.34 -12.22
CA LEU A 69 -4.25 16.25 -11.94
C LEU A 69 -3.82 17.70 -11.70
N LYS A 70 -2.52 17.99 -11.62
CA LYS A 70 -2.03 19.36 -11.49
C LYS A 70 -1.82 19.97 -12.87
N SER A 71 -2.33 21.18 -13.03
CA SER A 71 -2.09 22.01 -14.19
C SER A 71 -0.60 22.38 -14.21
N PRO A 72 0.10 22.20 -15.35
CA PRO A 72 1.51 22.53 -15.45
C PRO A 72 1.79 24.04 -15.34
N LEU A 73 0.75 24.88 -15.43
CA LEU A 73 0.87 26.34 -15.41
C LEU A 73 0.85 26.91 -13.99
N ASP A 74 -0.05 26.41 -13.14
CA ASP A 74 -0.37 27.01 -11.85
C ASP A 74 -0.53 25.98 -10.71
N GLY A 75 -0.35 24.68 -11.00
CA GLY A 75 -0.46 23.61 -10.02
C GLY A 75 -1.88 23.33 -9.52
N LYS A 76 -2.89 24.03 -10.06
CA LYS A 76 -4.31 23.83 -9.70
C LYS A 76 -4.88 22.59 -10.38
N LEU A 77 -6.12 22.24 -10.04
CA LEU A 77 -6.80 21.09 -10.62
C LEU A 77 -6.97 21.24 -12.14
N TYR A 78 -6.41 20.30 -12.89
CA TYR A 78 -6.32 20.40 -14.33
C TYR A 78 -7.59 19.90 -15.02
N ARG A 79 -8.23 20.78 -15.78
CA ARG A 79 -9.43 20.49 -16.58
C ARG A 79 -9.10 19.81 -17.91
N SER A 80 -8.43 18.66 -17.86
CA SER A 80 -8.03 17.87 -19.03
C SER A 80 -8.59 16.45 -18.97
N ARG A 81 -9.34 16.05 -20.00
CA ARG A 81 -9.90 14.69 -20.10
C ARG A 81 -8.82 13.62 -20.01
N LEU A 82 -7.67 13.84 -20.65
CA LEU A 82 -6.55 12.90 -20.64
C LEU A 82 -5.93 12.79 -19.24
N ALA A 83 -5.70 13.93 -18.58
CA ALA A 83 -5.14 13.96 -17.22
C ALA A 83 -5.99 13.17 -16.21
N TRP A 84 -7.30 13.36 -16.25
CA TRP A 84 -8.24 12.62 -15.40
C TRP A 84 -8.24 11.11 -15.70
N LEU A 85 -8.21 10.74 -16.99
CA LEU A 85 -8.13 9.34 -17.40
C LEU A 85 -6.82 8.66 -16.95
N GLU A 86 -5.68 9.33 -17.15
CA GLU A 86 -4.37 8.81 -16.73
C GLU A 86 -4.29 8.68 -15.20
N SER A 87 -4.72 9.72 -14.47
CA SER A 87 -4.78 9.70 -13.00
C SER A 87 -5.62 8.55 -12.48
N ALA A 88 -6.84 8.35 -13.03
CA ALA A 88 -7.71 7.24 -12.62
C ALA A 88 -7.09 5.87 -12.90
N ARG A 89 -6.42 5.69 -14.05
CA ARG A 89 -5.72 4.43 -14.36
C ARG A 89 -4.58 4.16 -13.40
N LEU A 90 -3.79 5.18 -13.07
CA LEU A 90 -2.70 5.05 -12.11
C LEU A 90 -3.21 4.71 -10.70
N ILE A 91 -4.34 5.27 -10.27
CA ILE A 91 -5.00 4.90 -9.00
C ILE A 91 -5.40 3.42 -9.00
N VAL A 92 -6.04 2.94 -10.07
CA VAL A 92 -6.44 1.53 -10.16
C VAL A 92 -5.21 0.61 -10.15
N THR A 93 -4.19 0.92 -10.94
CA THR A 93 -2.93 0.16 -10.94
C THR A 93 -2.27 0.15 -9.55
N ALA A 94 -2.28 1.27 -8.85
CA ALA A 94 -1.73 1.36 -7.50
C ALA A 94 -2.50 0.45 -6.52
N GLN A 95 -3.83 0.43 -6.60
CA GLN A 95 -4.68 -0.44 -5.78
C GLN A 95 -4.42 -1.93 -6.08
N ASP A 96 -4.27 -2.28 -7.35
CA ASP A 96 -3.94 -3.65 -7.76
C ASP A 96 -2.55 -4.10 -7.26
N LEU A 97 -1.56 -3.20 -7.24
CA LEU A 97 -0.23 -3.46 -6.67
C LEU A 97 -0.30 -3.60 -5.15
N ALA A 98 -1.05 -2.73 -4.47
CA ALA A 98 -1.23 -2.78 -3.02
C ALA A 98 -1.87 -4.08 -2.57
N GLY A 99 -2.82 -4.61 -3.35
CA GLY A 99 -3.46 -5.91 -3.09
C GLY A 99 -2.53 -7.13 -3.19
N ARG A 100 -1.28 -6.94 -3.65
CA ARG A 100 -0.26 -8.01 -3.74
C ARG A 100 0.70 -8.04 -2.55
N ILE A 101 0.69 -7.01 -1.71
CA ILE A 101 1.51 -6.96 -0.50
C ILE A 101 0.99 -8.00 0.49
N LYS A 102 1.82 -8.94 0.93
CA LYS A 102 1.41 -10.05 1.80
C LYS A 102 1.66 -9.77 3.27
N SER A 103 2.78 -9.14 3.59
CA SER A 103 3.17 -8.85 4.96
C SER A 103 2.25 -7.82 5.61
N ASP A 104 1.66 -8.17 6.75
CA ASP A 104 0.79 -7.29 7.53
C ASP A 104 1.49 -5.98 7.91
N SER A 105 2.77 -6.04 8.32
CA SER A 105 3.53 -4.85 8.71
C SER A 105 3.76 -3.90 7.52
N MET A 106 3.99 -4.46 6.33
CA MET A 106 4.13 -3.67 5.11
C MET A 106 2.77 -3.09 4.69
N GLN A 107 1.68 -3.85 4.79
CA GLN A 107 0.34 -3.34 4.52
C GLN A 107 -0.03 -2.18 5.44
N HIS A 108 0.29 -2.26 6.73
CA HIS A 108 0.06 -1.16 7.67
C HIS A 108 0.85 0.09 7.29
N THR A 109 2.14 -0.07 6.97
CA THR A 109 3.00 1.04 6.55
C THR A 109 2.50 1.67 5.24
N TYR A 110 2.11 0.83 4.28
CA TYR A 110 1.52 1.26 3.02
C TYR A 110 0.24 2.06 3.24
N LYS A 111 -0.71 1.54 4.02
CA LYS A 111 -2.00 2.21 4.29
C LYS A 111 -1.81 3.59 4.93
N ALA A 112 -0.85 3.71 5.86
CA ALA A 112 -0.52 5.01 6.45
C ALA A 112 0.01 6.01 5.40
N ALA A 113 0.90 5.57 4.51
CA ALA A 113 1.41 6.39 3.42
C ALA A 113 0.33 6.74 2.37
N GLU A 114 -0.51 5.77 2.01
CA GLU A 114 -1.66 5.94 1.11
C GLU A 114 -2.62 6.99 1.67
N LYS A 115 -2.93 6.96 2.98
CA LYS A 115 -3.79 7.95 3.64
C LYS A 115 -3.26 9.38 3.50
N VAL A 116 -1.94 9.57 3.57
CA VAL A 116 -1.30 10.88 3.34
C VAL A 116 -1.45 11.33 1.89
N ILE A 117 -1.34 10.42 0.92
CA ILE A 117 -1.54 10.79 -0.50
C ILE A 117 -3.03 11.09 -0.75
N ARG A 118 -3.92 10.26 -0.22
CA ARG A 118 -5.37 10.43 -0.29
C ARG A 118 -5.82 11.78 0.26
N SER A 119 -5.26 12.22 1.39
CA SER A 119 -5.59 13.54 1.95
C SER A 119 -5.16 14.69 1.02
N LYS A 120 -4.08 14.53 0.25
CA LYS A 120 -3.69 15.51 -0.79
C LYS A 120 -4.71 15.54 -1.94
N PHE A 121 -5.20 14.39 -2.40
CA PHE A 121 -6.30 14.34 -3.36
C PHE A 121 -7.56 15.01 -2.81
N SER A 122 -7.95 14.67 -1.58
CA SER A 122 -9.12 15.28 -0.91
C SER A 122 -8.98 16.79 -0.80
N THR A 123 -7.79 17.30 -0.48
CA THR A 123 -7.53 18.74 -0.36
C THR A 123 -7.67 19.42 -1.72
N MET A 124 -7.07 18.84 -2.77
CA MET A 124 -7.12 19.39 -4.12
C MET A 124 -8.54 19.39 -4.71
N LEU A 125 -9.33 18.37 -4.43
CA LEU A 125 -10.69 18.23 -4.93
C LEU A 125 -11.74 18.90 -4.04
N ASN A 126 -11.36 19.40 -2.86
CA ASN A 126 -12.27 20.07 -1.94
C ASN A 126 -12.84 21.33 -2.64
N PRO A 127 -14.18 21.53 -2.66
CA PRO A 127 -14.81 22.75 -3.16
C PRO A 127 -14.25 24.06 -2.59
N ASP A 128 -13.70 24.07 -1.37
CA ASP A 128 -13.06 25.24 -0.79
C ASP A 128 -11.77 25.65 -1.54
N ASN A 129 -11.07 24.69 -2.13
CA ASN A 129 -9.83 24.89 -2.90
C ASN A 129 -10.07 24.91 -4.41
N SER A 130 -11.07 24.15 -4.89
CA SER A 130 -11.45 24.00 -6.28
C SER A 130 -12.98 24.18 -6.46
N PRO A 131 -13.50 25.39 -6.21
CA PRO A 131 -14.95 25.68 -6.26
C PRO A 131 -15.56 25.44 -7.65
N GLU A 132 -14.75 25.54 -8.71
CA GLU A 132 -15.15 25.25 -10.08
C GLU A 132 -15.69 23.82 -10.26
N THR A 133 -15.23 22.87 -9.45
CA THR A 133 -15.68 21.47 -9.52
C THR A 133 -17.12 21.27 -9.04
N MET A 134 -17.71 22.25 -8.35
CA MET A 134 -19.13 22.21 -7.97
C MET A 134 -20.05 22.37 -9.18
N GLN A 135 -19.55 22.94 -10.28
CA GLN A 135 -20.33 23.16 -11.49
C GLN A 135 -20.16 21.97 -12.45
N PRO A 136 -21.24 21.32 -12.90
CA PRO A 136 -21.14 20.22 -13.87
C PRO A 136 -20.38 20.61 -15.14
N SER A 137 -20.45 21.88 -15.53
CA SER A 137 -19.75 22.44 -16.69
C SER A 137 -18.23 22.26 -16.62
N TYR A 138 -17.62 22.21 -15.42
CA TYR A 138 -16.19 21.94 -15.26
C TYR A 138 -15.78 20.60 -15.87
N PHE A 139 -16.62 19.58 -15.76
CA PHE A 139 -16.35 18.24 -16.27
C PHE A 139 -16.55 18.10 -17.78
N TYR A 140 -16.75 19.20 -18.50
CA TYR A 140 -16.69 19.25 -19.95
C TYR A 140 -15.38 19.93 -20.36
N HIS A 141 -14.57 19.29 -21.19
CA HIS A 141 -13.39 19.91 -21.77
C HIS A 141 -13.81 21.03 -22.71
N MET A 142 -13.20 22.22 -22.59
CA MET A 142 -13.47 23.34 -23.48
C MET A 142 -12.60 23.24 -24.73
N ASP A 143 -13.20 22.81 -25.82
CA ASP A 143 -12.66 22.81 -27.17
C ASP A 143 -13.24 24.01 -27.95
N TRP A 144 -12.35 24.95 -28.28
CA TRP A 144 -12.70 26.19 -28.98
C TRP A 144 -13.21 25.93 -30.40
N ASP A 145 -12.66 24.95 -31.11
CA ASP A 145 -13.07 24.63 -32.48
C ASP A 145 -14.49 24.05 -32.47
N ARG A 146 -14.79 23.20 -31.48
CA ARG A 146 -16.15 22.71 -31.24
C ARG A 146 -17.11 23.81 -30.82
N TRP A 147 -16.66 24.73 -29.99
CA TRP A 147 -17.50 25.86 -29.54
C TRP A 147 -17.89 26.76 -30.72
N ILE A 148 -16.93 27.12 -31.58
CA ILE A 148 -17.16 27.96 -32.78
C ILE A 148 -18.09 27.27 -33.77
N THR A 149 -18.00 25.94 -33.88
CA THR A 149 -18.85 25.14 -34.79
C THR A 149 -20.19 24.73 -34.16
N GLY A 150 -20.50 25.17 -32.94
CA GLY A 150 -21.74 24.83 -32.22
C GLY A 150 -21.84 23.37 -31.80
N GLN A 151 -20.73 22.62 -31.81
CA GLN A 151 -20.66 21.22 -31.41
C GLN A 151 -20.61 21.08 -29.89
N ARG A 152 -21.14 19.95 -29.38
CA ARG A 152 -21.10 19.63 -27.95
C ARG A 152 -19.65 19.37 -27.50
N GLN A 153 -19.32 19.97 -26.36
CA GLN A 153 -18.05 19.79 -25.67
C GLN A 153 -17.89 18.36 -25.18
N GLU A 154 -16.65 17.85 -25.18
CA GLU A 154 -16.39 16.47 -24.74
C GLU A 154 -16.33 16.39 -23.22
N PRO A 155 -17.11 15.51 -22.58
CA PRO A 155 -17.01 15.31 -21.15
C PRO A 155 -15.70 14.62 -20.78
N ILE A 156 -15.19 14.95 -19.59
CA ILE A 156 -14.26 14.09 -18.84
C ILE A 156 -14.90 12.72 -18.70
N HIS A 157 -14.09 11.67 -18.73
CA HIS A 157 -14.62 10.31 -18.64
C HIS A 157 -15.26 10.08 -17.27
N GLU A 158 -16.54 9.67 -17.25
CA GLU A 158 -17.32 9.50 -16.03
C GLU A 158 -16.62 8.57 -15.03
N THR A 159 -16.14 7.41 -15.50
CA THR A 159 -15.40 6.46 -14.66
C THR A 159 -14.15 7.06 -14.05
N SER A 160 -13.45 7.97 -14.76
CA SER A 160 -12.27 8.61 -14.17
C SER A 160 -12.65 9.55 -13.03
N ALA A 161 -13.71 10.35 -13.19
CA ALA A 161 -14.20 11.20 -12.14
C ALA A 161 -14.63 10.37 -10.93
N TYR A 162 -15.39 9.30 -11.14
CA TYR A 162 -15.80 8.39 -10.08
C TYR A 162 -14.62 7.77 -9.32
N VAL A 163 -13.62 7.21 -10.02
CA VAL A 163 -12.46 6.59 -9.39
C VAL A 163 -11.68 7.60 -8.54
N ILE A 164 -11.43 8.79 -9.08
CA ILE A 164 -10.67 9.84 -8.39
C ILE A 164 -11.43 10.34 -7.16
N TYR A 165 -12.71 10.69 -7.29
CA TYR A 165 -13.50 11.18 -6.15
C TYR A 165 -13.72 10.08 -5.11
N LYS A 166 -13.95 8.83 -5.52
CA LYS A 166 -14.04 7.70 -4.60
C LYS A 166 -12.74 7.53 -3.84
N PHE A 167 -11.60 7.51 -4.54
CA PHE A 167 -10.30 7.39 -3.90
C PHE A 167 -10.05 8.52 -2.89
N ALA A 168 -10.34 9.76 -3.25
CA ALA A 168 -10.13 10.93 -2.41
C ALA A 168 -11.05 10.99 -1.18
N SER A 169 -12.23 10.38 -1.26
CA SER A 169 -13.24 10.45 -0.20
C SER A 169 -12.91 9.51 0.97
N TRP A 170 -13.22 9.96 2.18
CA TRP A 170 -13.24 9.07 3.35
C TRP A 170 -14.31 8.00 3.14
N GLN A 171 -13.90 6.74 3.18
CA GLN A 171 -14.84 5.63 3.02
C GLN A 171 -15.46 5.33 4.40
N SER A 172 -16.78 5.13 4.45
CA SER A 172 -17.53 4.92 5.70
C SER A 172 -17.13 3.64 6.45
N ASP A 173 -16.42 2.73 5.78
CA ASP A 173 -15.90 1.48 6.32
C ASP A 173 -14.48 1.62 6.91
N THR A 174 -13.85 2.81 6.79
CA THR A 174 -12.52 3.06 7.33
C THR A 174 -12.64 3.48 8.80
N VAL A 175 -12.11 2.64 9.70
CA VAL A 175 -12.00 2.94 11.14
C VAL A 175 -11.11 4.16 11.32
N ASP A 176 -11.61 5.17 12.04
CA ASP A 176 -10.80 6.32 12.42
C ASP A 176 -9.86 5.91 13.56
N GLU A 177 -8.55 6.02 13.35
CA GLU A 177 -7.55 5.68 14.35
C GLU A 177 -7.68 6.59 15.58
N LEU A 178 -8.30 7.77 15.45
CA LEU A 178 -8.61 8.65 16.57
C LEU A 178 -9.74 8.09 17.46
N ASP A 179 -10.56 7.16 16.98
CA ASP A 179 -11.56 6.47 17.83
C ASP A 179 -10.89 5.63 18.93
N SER A 180 -9.63 5.23 18.74
CA SER A 180 -8.84 4.49 19.72
C SER A 180 -8.20 5.37 20.80
N VAL A 181 -8.20 6.70 20.62
CA VAL A 181 -7.67 7.64 21.61
C VAL A 181 -8.67 7.75 22.76
N GLU A 182 -8.36 7.09 23.87
CA GLU A 182 -9.15 7.20 25.10
C GLU A 182 -9.31 8.66 25.55
N LYS A 183 -10.41 8.90 26.29
CA LYS A 183 -10.89 10.17 26.86
C LYS A 183 -9.89 11.32 26.79
N VAL A 184 -10.17 12.28 25.91
CA VAL A 184 -9.38 13.51 25.74
C VAL A 184 -9.29 14.26 27.08
N ASP A 185 -8.10 14.30 27.67
CA ASP A 185 -7.78 15.08 28.88
C ASP A 185 -6.92 16.30 28.51
N PHE A 186 -7.57 17.47 28.49
CA PHE A 186 -6.92 18.73 28.16
C PHE A 186 -5.81 19.12 29.16
N LYS A 187 -5.80 18.53 30.37
CA LYS A 187 -4.77 18.82 31.38
C LYS A 187 -3.37 18.40 30.93
N ASN A 188 -3.27 17.43 30.02
CA ASN A 188 -2.01 16.96 29.46
C ASN A 188 -1.46 17.85 28.33
N ILE A 189 -2.17 18.93 27.97
CA ILE A 189 -1.76 19.88 26.92
C ILE A 189 -1.11 21.09 27.58
N SER A 190 0.02 21.58 27.04
CA SER A 190 0.69 22.78 27.57
C SER A 190 -0.27 23.98 27.66
N GLU A 191 -0.18 24.73 28.76
CA GLU A 191 -0.98 25.96 28.99
C GLU A 191 -0.79 27.02 27.89
N ARG A 192 0.34 26.99 27.18
CA ARG A 192 0.62 27.89 26.05
C ARG A 192 -0.36 27.69 24.89
N TYR A 193 -0.97 26.51 24.77
CA TYR A 193 -2.01 26.24 23.78
C TYR A 193 -3.40 26.58 24.33
N PHE A 194 -3.55 27.81 24.83
CA PHE A 194 -4.77 28.29 25.50
C PHE A 194 -6.04 28.02 24.69
N GLY A 195 -6.05 28.34 23.39
CA GLY A 195 -7.22 28.13 22.52
C GLY A 195 -7.63 26.66 22.41
N ALA A 196 -6.67 25.74 22.27
CA ALA A 196 -6.95 24.31 22.19
C ALA A 196 -7.49 23.78 23.53
N ARG A 197 -6.90 24.20 24.66
CA ARG A 197 -7.37 23.83 26.00
C ARG A 197 -8.79 24.32 26.25
N HIS A 198 -9.07 25.59 25.96
CA HIS A 198 -10.41 26.16 26.13
C HIS A 198 -11.46 25.43 25.27
N PHE A 199 -11.13 25.09 24.03
CA PHE A 199 -12.02 24.30 23.16
C PHE A 199 -12.29 22.90 23.74
N LEU A 200 -11.27 22.22 24.27
CA LEU A 200 -11.45 20.88 24.84
C LEU A 200 -12.18 20.89 26.19
N GLU A 201 -12.04 21.98 26.95
CA GLU A 201 -12.72 22.19 28.23
C GLU A 201 -14.21 22.56 28.04
N ASN A 202 -14.51 23.48 27.11
CA ASN A 202 -15.84 24.12 27.01
C ASN A 202 -16.57 23.87 25.68
N GLY A 203 -15.91 23.33 24.66
CA GLY A 203 -16.44 23.25 23.29
C GLY A 203 -17.56 22.23 23.08
N LYS A 204 -17.79 21.33 24.04
CA LYS A 204 -18.91 20.37 23.99
C LYS A 204 -20.26 21.00 24.33
N ASP A 205 -20.25 22.12 25.06
CA ASP A 205 -21.47 22.77 25.59
C ASP A 205 -22.01 23.87 24.66
N GLN A 206 -21.40 24.07 23.48
CA GLN A 206 -21.74 25.13 22.52
C GLN A 206 -22.49 24.64 21.26
N LYS A 207 -23.12 23.46 21.30
CA LYS A 207 -23.97 22.97 20.19
C LYS A 207 -25.44 23.31 20.37
#